data_AF-A0A9X2EFE1-F1
#
_entry.id   AF-A0A9X2EFE1-F1
#
_cell.length_a   1.000
_cell.length_b   1.000
_cell.length_c   1.000
_cell.angle_alpha   90.00
_cell.angle_beta   90.00
_cell.angle_gamma   90.00
#
_symmetry.space_group_name_H-M   'P 1'
#
loop_
_entity.id
_entity.type
_entity.pdbx_description
1 polymer ?
#
loop_
_entity_poly.entity_id
_entity_poly.type
_entity_poly.pdbx_seq_one_letter_code
_entity_poly.pdbx_strand_id
1 'polypeptide(L)'
;MKNLATLAALALLAAPAAAQDLSPADAIGTWTGDLALPNGMSLPIEFQVSDEDADGVLEAQAYSRAQTDQPLPVDGVALEDDVLTITIGAVGAAYEGTWNGEAFVGTFSQGGTELPLTLTQAE
;
A
#
# COMPACT_ATOMS: atom_id res chain seq x y z
N MET A 1 -37.99 -49.14 -16.10
CA MET A 1 -38.23 -47.69 -15.90
C MET A 1 -37.18 -47.19 -14.94
N LYS A 2 -36.17 -46.53 -15.50
CA LYS A 2 -35.04 -45.89 -14.79
C LYS A 2 -35.50 -44.43 -14.65
N ASN A 3 -35.45 -43.77 -13.48
CA ASN A 3 -34.25 -43.09 -12.99
C ASN A 3 -34.46 -42.67 -11.51
N LEU A 4 -33.48 -43.00 -10.66
CA LEU A 4 -33.18 -42.28 -9.42
C LEU A 4 -32.17 -41.19 -9.76
N ALA A 5 -32.34 -39.98 -9.22
CA ALA A 5 -31.24 -39.04 -9.04
C ALA A 5 -31.59 -38.07 -7.90
N THR A 6 -31.05 -38.35 -6.72
CA THR A 6 -31.02 -37.44 -5.57
C THR A 6 -29.97 -36.36 -5.84
N LEU A 7 -30.38 -35.10 -5.86
CA LEU A 7 -29.46 -33.96 -5.91
C LEU A 7 -28.95 -33.68 -4.49
N ALA A 8 -27.65 -33.89 -4.26
CA ALA A 8 -26.96 -33.40 -3.08
C ALA A 8 -26.56 -31.94 -3.33
N ALA A 9 -27.13 -31.01 -2.54
CA ALA A 9 -26.67 -29.63 -2.50
C ALA A 9 -25.38 -29.56 -1.67
N LEU A 10 -24.25 -29.28 -2.33
CA LEU A 10 -22.99 -29.00 -1.65
C LEU A 10 -22.98 -27.52 -1.27
N ALA A 11 -23.23 -27.21 -0.01
CA ALA A 11 -23.03 -25.87 0.53
C ALA A 11 -21.53 -25.64 0.70
N LEU A 12 -20.92 -24.83 -0.17
CA LEU A 12 -19.59 -24.26 0.10
C LEU A 12 -19.73 -23.27 1.26
N LEU A 13 -19.20 -23.64 2.43
CA LEU A 13 -18.92 -22.71 3.51
C LEU A 13 -17.76 -21.81 3.05
N ALA A 14 -18.05 -20.57 2.62
CA ALA A 14 -17.03 -19.53 2.55
C ALA A 14 -16.67 -19.16 3.99
N ALA A 15 -15.50 -19.60 4.47
CA ALA A 15 -14.95 -19.08 5.70
C ALA A 15 -14.62 -17.59 5.50
N PRO A 16 -14.87 -16.71 6.49
CA PRO A 16 -14.33 -15.37 6.43
C PRO A 16 -12.80 -15.50 6.42
N ALA A 17 -12.15 -14.95 5.39
CA ALA A 17 -10.72 -14.73 5.45
C ALA A 17 -10.48 -13.83 6.67
N ALA A 18 -9.81 -14.35 7.69
CA ALA A 18 -9.32 -13.50 8.76
C ALA A 18 -8.34 -12.52 8.09
N ALA A 19 -8.70 -11.24 8.02
CA ALA A 19 -7.72 -10.20 7.73
C ALA A 19 -6.63 -10.36 8.78
N GLN A 20 -5.39 -10.60 8.34
CA GLN A 20 -4.27 -10.60 9.25
C GLN A 20 -3.91 -9.14 9.46
N ASP A 21 -4.00 -8.66 10.70
CA ASP A 21 -3.48 -7.35 11.06
C ASP A 21 -1.99 -7.33 10.72
N LEU A 22 -1.56 -6.36 9.91
CA LEU A 22 -0.17 -6.20 9.53
C LEU A 22 0.67 -5.79 10.73
N SER A 23 1.84 -6.40 10.87
CA SER A 23 2.91 -5.91 11.74
C SER A 23 3.80 -4.92 10.96
N PRO A 24 4.55 -4.03 11.65
CA PRO A 24 5.51 -3.16 10.97
C PRO A 24 6.47 -3.90 10.02
N ALA A 25 6.88 -5.12 10.39
CA ALA A 25 7.75 -5.95 9.57
C ALA A 25 7.13 -6.33 8.20
N ASP A 26 5.80 -6.40 8.11
CA ASP A 26 5.08 -6.70 6.86
C ASP A 26 5.07 -5.49 5.90
N ALA A 27 5.29 -4.27 6.42
CA ALA A 27 5.42 -3.07 5.59
C ALA A 27 6.82 -2.90 4.99
N ILE A 28 7.83 -3.63 5.47
CA ILE A 28 9.20 -3.56 4.94
C ILE A 28 9.22 -4.03 3.49
N GLY A 29 9.93 -3.29 2.65
CA GLY A 29 10.13 -3.60 1.25
C GLY A 29 9.88 -2.40 0.34
N THR A 30 9.87 -2.68 -0.96
CA THR A 30 9.65 -1.65 -1.97
C THR A 30 8.18 -1.64 -2.38
N TRP A 31 7.53 -0.50 -2.26
CA TRP A 31 6.14 -0.27 -2.61
C TRP A 31 6.04 0.73 -3.74
N THR A 32 5.28 0.39 -4.79
CA THR A 32 5.20 1.19 -6.02
C THR A 32 3.77 1.45 -6.42
N GLY A 33 3.53 2.60 -7.04
CA GLY A 33 2.23 2.94 -7.60
C GLY A 33 2.31 4.06 -8.62
N ASP A 34 1.32 4.08 -9.52
CA ASP A 34 1.16 5.10 -10.55
C ASP A 34 0.19 6.17 -10.08
N LEU A 35 0.70 7.38 -9.81
CA LEU A 35 -0.09 8.52 -9.39
C LEU A 35 -0.68 9.23 -10.61
N ALA A 36 -1.98 9.09 -10.82
CA ALA A 36 -2.68 9.80 -11.88
C ALA A 36 -2.79 11.30 -11.57
N LEU A 37 -2.23 12.15 -12.44
CA LEU A 37 -2.24 13.60 -12.30
C LEU A 37 -3.45 14.23 -13.04
N PRO A 38 -3.97 15.37 -12.58
CA PRO A 38 -5.12 16.05 -13.22
C PRO A 38 -4.90 16.45 -14.68
N ASN A 39 -3.65 16.55 -15.14
CA ASN A 39 -3.29 16.86 -16.52
C ASN A 39 -3.30 15.63 -17.45
N GLY A 40 -3.69 14.45 -16.94
CA GLY A 40 -3.76 13.20 -17.69
C GLY A 40 -2.42 12.45 -17.79
N MET A 41 -1.38 12.91 -17.12
CA MET A 41 -0.11 12.18 -16.98
C MET A 41 -0.16 11.22 -15.79
N SER A 42 0.70 10.20 -15.81
CA SER A 42 0.98 9.35 -14.64
C SER A 42 2.38 9.65 -14.11
N LEU A 43 2.53 9.67 -12.80
CA LEU A 43 3.80 9.81 -12.13
C LEU A 43 4.08 8.55 -11.30
N PRO A 44 5.12 7.75 -11.60
CA PRO A 44 5.48 6.61 -10.79
C PRO A 44 6.03 7.09 -9.45
N ILE A 45 5.50 6.53 -8.37
CA ILE A 45 5.92 6.74 -6.99
C ILE A 45 6.47 5.42 -6.46
N GLU A 46 7.59 5.50 -5.77
CA GLU A 46 8.17 4.37 -5.04
C GLU A 46 8.52 4.79 -3.62
N PHE A 47 8.17 3.93 -2.66
CA PHE A 47 8.63 3.98 -1.29
C PHE A 47 9.46 2.75 -0.99
N GLN A 48 10.71 2.94 -0.59
CA GLN A 48 11.54 1.87 -0.04
C GLN A 48 11.45 1.95 1.48
N VAL A 49 10.70 1.05 2.10
CA VAL A 49 10.50 0.99 3.55
C VAL A 49 11.48 -0.01 4.14
N SER A 50 12.16 0.40 5.20
CA SER A 50 13.08 -0.43 5.98
C SER A 50 12.87 -0.19 7.47
N ASP A 51 13.46 -1.05 8.29
CA ASP A 51 13.62 -0.77 9.71
C ASP A 51 14.72 0.28 9.91
N GLU A 52 14.46 1.29 10.74
CA GLU A 52 15.46 2.23 11.25
C GLU A 52 16.44 1.52 12.20
N ASP A 53 15.91 0.60 13.03
CA ASP A 53 16.67 -0.20 13.98
C ASP A 53 15.99 -1.56 14.33
N ALA A 54 16.51 -2.27 15.34
CA ALA A 54 15.99 -3.59 15.72
C ALA A 54 14.67 -3.56 16.52
N ASP A 55 14.12 -2.38 16.82
CA ASP A 55 12.94 -2.21 17.68
C ASP A 55 11.62 -2.09 16.89
N GLY A 56 11.66 -2.23 15.57
CA GLY A 56 10.49 -2.21 14.68
C GLY A 56 10.01 -0.80 14.31
N VAL A 57 10.89 0.19 14.48
CA VAL A 57 10.68 1.56 13.98
C VAL A 57 10.94 1.57 12.47
N LEU A 58 10.00 2.07 11.69
CA LEU A 58 10.12 2.13 10.23
C LEU A 58 10.71 3.46 9.75
N GLU A 59 11.59 3.38 8.76
CA GLU A 59 12.05 4.49 7.94
C GLU A 59 11.76 4.23 6.47
N ALA A 60 11.88 5.26 5.62
CA ALA A 60 11.78 5.07 4.19
C ALA A 60 12.57 6.08 3.35
N GLN A 61 12.75 5.74 2.08
CA GLN A 61 13.13 6.68 1.03
C GLN A 61 12.02 6.75 -0.01
N ALA A 62 11.71 7.94 -0.50
CA ALA A 62 10.71 8.15 -1.54
C ALA A 62 11.37 8.52 -2.87
N TYR A 63 10.87 7.95 -3.97
CA TYR A 63 11.36 8.21 -5.31
C TYR A 63 10.23 8.53 -6.26
N SER A 64 10.52 9.42 -7.21
CA SER A 64 9.82 9.47 -8.49
C SER A 64 10.84 9.48 -9.62
N ARG A 65 11.22 8.29 -10.08
CA ARG A 65 12.31 8.12 -11.06
C ARG A 65 12.01 8.70 -12.44
N ALA A 66 10.75 9.00 -12.72
CA ALA A 66 10.38 9.77 -13.91
C ALA A 66 10.82 11.25 -13.85
N GLN A 67 11.15 11.75 -12.65
CA GLN A 67 11.61 13.13 -12.42
C GLN A 67 13.11 13.18 -12.09
N THR A 68 13.57 12.30 -11.19
CA THR A 68 14.96 12.27 -10.71
C THR A 68 15.30 10.91 -10.11
N ASP A 69 16.57 10.50 -10.20
CA ASP A 69 17.10 9.30 -9.53
C ASP A 69 17.45 9.53 -8.05
N GLN A 70 17.50 10.79 -7.61
CA GLN A 70 17.80 11.14 -6.22
C GLN A 70 16.59 10.87 -5.31
N PRO A 71 16.74 10.10 -4.21
CA PRO A 71 15.68 9.94 -3.22
C PRO A 71 15.34 11.25 -2.52
N LEU A 72 14.07 11.39 -2.16
CA LEU A 72 13.59 12.31 -1.14
C LEU A 72 13.63 11.60 0.22
N PRO A 73 14.19 12.24 1.26
CA PRO A 73 14.10 11.72 2.61
C PRO A 73 12.64 11.73 3.08
N VAL A 74 12.23 10.66 3.76
CA VAL A 74 10.93 10.54 4.43
C VAL A 74 11.12 10.94 5.89
N ASP A 75 10.21 11.76 6.41
CA ASP A 75 10.27 12.27 7.80
C ASP A 75 9.62 11.32 8.81
N GLY A 76 8.76 10.41 8.35
CA GLY A 76 8.16 9.39 9.20
C GLY A 76 7.38 8.34 8.42
N VAL A 77 7.42 7.11 8.94
CA VAL A 77 6.64 5.95 8.47
C VAL A 77 5.96 5.33 9.69
N ALA A 78 4.67 5.03 9.57
CA ALA A 78 3.89 4.35 10.61
C ALA A 78 2.95 3.34 9.97
N LEU A 79 2.77 2.19 10.64
CA LEU A 79 1.76 1.20 10.33
C LEU A 79 0.94 0.94 11.59
N GLU A 80 -0.31 1.40 11.60
CA GLU A 80 -1.23 1.28 12.73
C GLU A 80 -2.61 0.86 12.21
N ASP A 81 -3.22 -0.16 12.80
CA ASP A 81 -4.55 -0.67 12.41
C ASP A 81 -4.70 -0.87 10.88
N ASP A 82 -3.71 -1.51 10.26
CA ASP A 82 -3.62 -1.75 8.80
C ASP A 82 -3.49 -0.49 7.92
N VAL A 83 -3.25 0.68 8.52
CA VAL A 83 -3.05 1.94 7.81
C VAL A 83 -1.57 2.31 7.76
N LEU A 84 -1.00 2.30 6.56
CA LEU A 84 0.35 2.80 6.29
C LEU A 84 0.29 4.32 6.08
N THR A 85 1.03 5.05 6.92
CA THR A 85 1.22 6.50 6.81
C THR A 85 2.68 6.81 6.49
N ILE A 86 2.91 7.66 5.49
CA ILE A 86 4.26 8.11 5.08
C ILE A 86 4.24 9.64 4.96
N THR A 87 5.18 10.34 5.60
CA THR A 87 5.28 11.81 5.55
C THR A 87 6.56 12.28 4.86
N ILE A 88 6.45 13.20 3.90
CA ILE A 88 7.56 13.79 3.15
C ILE A 88 7.48 15.33 3.25
N GLY A 89 7.92 15.86 4.37
CA GLY A 89 7.91 17.27 4.74
C GLY A 89 8.68 18.16 3.77
N ALA A 90 9.80 17.67 3.20
CA ALA A 90 10.61 18.43 2.24
C ALA A 90 9.82 18.94 1.01
N VAL A 91 8.74 18.23 0.63
CA VAL A 91 7.87 18.60 -0.49
C VAL A 91 6.41 18.81 -0.07
N GLY A 92 6.14 18.87 1.24
CA GLY A 92 4.81 19.02 1.80
C GLY A 92 3.83 17.95 1.34
N ALA A 93 4.29 16.69 1.27
CA ALA A 93 3.50 15.55 0.84
C ALA A 93 3.31 14.50 1.94
N ALA A 94 2.25 13.72 1.83
CA ALA A 94 2.01 12.55 2.67
C ALA A 94 1.20 11.49 1.90
N TYR A 95 1.31 10.23 2.33
CA TYR A 95 0.48 9.13 1.88
C TYR A 95 -0.20 8.48 3.08
N GLU A 96 -1.48 8.13 2.94
CA GLU A 96 -2.22 7.31 3.88
C GLU A 96 -2.99 6.24 3.10
N GLY A 97 -2.75 4.97 3.39
CA GLY A 97 -3.41 3.86 2.70
C GLY A 97 -3.67 2.66 3.58
N THR A 98 -4.83 2.04 3.38
CA THR A 98 -5.26 0.86 4.15
C THR A 98 -4.91 -0.41 3.40
N TRP A 99 -4.36 -1.39 4.11
CA TRP A 99 -4.14 -2.73 3.58
C TRP A 99 -5.46 -3.41 3.24
N ASN A 100 -5.54 -4.02 2.07
CA ASN A 100 -6.72 -4.76 1.63
C ASN A 100 -6.50 -6.29 1.51
N GLY A 101 -5.35 -6.78 1.96
CA GLY A 101 -4.91 -8.17 1.77
C GLY A 101 -3.90 -8.39 0.64
N GLU A 102 -3.70 -7.38 -0.23
CA GLU A 102 -2.78 -7.44 -1.38
C GLU A 102 -1.99 -6.14 -1.60
N ALA A 103 -2.61 -5.00 -1.34
CA ALA A 103 -2.05 -3.68 -1.60
C ALA A 103 -2.45 -2.68 -0.51
N PHE A 104 -1.70 -1.59 -0.39
CA PHE A 104 -2.17 -0.40 0.32
C PHE A 104 -2.97 0.46 -0.64
N VAL A 105 -4.27 0.62 -0.38
CA VAL A 105 -5.17 1.46 -1.18
C VAL A 105 -5.41 2.74 -0.41
N GLY A 106 -5.01 3.86 -1.00
CA GLY A 106 -4.93 5.10 -0.24
C GLY A 106 -4.96 6.38 -1.05
N THR A 107 -4.56 7.45 -0.37
CA THR A 107 -4.51 8.81 -0.90
C THR A 107 -3.11 9.36 -0.73
N PHE A 108 -2.55 9.89 -1.81
CA PHE A 108 -1.39 10.75 -1.78
C PHE A 108 -1.83 12.21 -1.75
N SER A 109 -1.33 12.97 -0.78
CA SER A 109 -1.62 14.39 -0.59
C SER A 109 -0.35 15.21 -0.82
N GLN A 110 -0.46 16.34 -1.52
CA GLN A 110 0.63 17.29 -1.68
C GLN A 110 0.09 18.70 -1.94
N GLY A 111 0.53 19.68 -1.15
CA GLY A 111 0.18 21.09 -1.37
C GLY A 111 -1.32 21.37 -1.38
N GLY A 112 -2.11 20.60 -0.60
CA GLY A 112 -3.57 20.70 -0.54
C GLY A 112 -4.33 19.98 -1.67
N THR A 113 -3.63 19.27 -2.56
CA THR A 113 -4.23 18.36 -3.54
C THR A 113 -4.20 16.95 -3.00
N GLU A 114 -5.30 16.20 -3.17
CA GLU A 114 -5.41 14.79 -2.81
C GLU A 114 -5.67 13.96 -4.07
N LEU A 115 -4.90 12.89 -4.24
CA LEU A 115 -4.96 12.01 -5.40
C LEU A 115 -4.96 10.55 -4.93
N PRO A 116 -5.82 9.69 -5.48
CA PRO A 116 -5.80 8.28 -5.14
C PRO A 116 -4.48 7.64 -5.58
N LEU A 117 -3.91 6.79 -4.72
CA LEU A 117 -2.72 6.02 -5.01
C LEU A 117 -2.86 4.62 -4.40
N THR A 118 -2.71 3.61 -5.25
CA THR A 118 -2.59 2.22 -4.80
C THR A 118 -1.13 1.83 -4.86
N LEU A 119 -0.60 1.33 -3.76
CA LEU A 119 0.77 0.85 -3.65
C LEU A 119 0.77 -0.68 -3.61
N THR A 120 1.48 -1.28 -4.56
CA THR A 120 1.74 -2.72 -4.61
C THR A 120 3.21 -2.99 -4.33
N GLN A 121 3.50 -4.09 -3.64
CA GLN A 121 4.87 -4.52 -3.41
C GLN A 121 5.55 -4.81 -4.75
N ALA A 122 6.76 -4.27 -4.95
CA ALA A 122 7.56 -4.54 -6.13
C ALA A 122 8.13 -5.97 -6.07
N GLU A 123 8.19 -6.64 -7.23
CA GLU A 123 8.82 -7.96 -7.39
C GLU A 123 10.36 -7.91 -7.33
#